data_AF-A0A958TIM6-F1
#
_entry.id   AF-A0A958TIM6-F1
#
_cell.length_a   1.000
_cell.length_b   1.000
_cell.length_c   1.000
_cell.angle_alpha   90.00
_cell.angle_beta   90.00
_cell.angle_gamma   90.00
#
_symmetry.space_group_name_H-M   'P 1'
#
loop_
_entity.id
_entity.type
_entity.pdbx_description
1 polymer ?
#
loop_
_entity_poly.entity_id
_entity_poly.type
_entity_poly.pdbx_seq_one_letter_code
_entity_poly.pdbx_strand_id
1 'polypeptide(L)'
;RETATKGEHEAAKYIETRFKNLGLQPKGTNGFYQTFSFKPKKDPHSEVEFTTTKTDSSKTGTNLIGFIDNKAENTIVIGAHYDHLGFGGENSLYRGEKKEIHNGADDNASGVAVMLNLITKLKSTNTNNNYLFMAFSGEEEGLLGSNYFVKHPTLDLKKVNYMINMDMVGRLKPDSTLAVYGIGTSPRFKQTLEATNTGFKLIENESGVGPSDHTSFYLNDIPVLHFFTGQHEDYHKPSDDADKLNYEGMEAIANYIFDVISDLNNAGKLSFRKTKNESDDAPSFKVTLGVIPDYMFDGKGMRIDGVSEDKPAQKAGLLKGDIVIKLGDSAVTDIYAYMRALSVFEKGDSTKVVVDRNGKHVEADLKF
;
A
#
# COMPACT_ATOMS: atom_id res chain seq x y z
N ARG A 1 -12.33 -7.36 7.49
CA ARG A 1 -12.80 -6.15 8.22
C ARG A 1 -13.18 -5.09 7.20
N GLU A 2 -14.18 -5.41 6.38
CA GLU A 2 -14.56 -4.62 5.20
C GLU A 2 -15.18 -3.30 5.61
N THR A 3 -14.92 -2.24 4.85
CA THR A 3 -15.48 -0.92 5.07
C THR A 3 -17.00 -0.95 5.24
N ALA A 4 -17.50 -0.18 6.20
CA ALA A 4 -18.90 -0.10 6.61
C ALA A 4 -19.50 -1.40 7.19
N THR A 5 -18.67 -2.35 7.63
CA THR A 5 -19.15 -3.59 8.27
C THR A 5 -18.95 -3.60 9.79
N LYS A 6 -19.61 -4.55 10.47
CA LYS A 6 -19.41 -4.81 11.90
C LYS A 6 -17.94 -5.09 12.25
N GLY A 7 -17.22 -5.79 11.38
CA GLY A 7 -15.81 -6.11 11.59
C GLY A 7 -14.91 -4.87 11.52
N GLU A 8 -15.20 -3.92 10.65
CA GLU A 8 -14.51 -2.63 10.63
C GLU A 8 -14.78 -1.85 11.92
N HIS A 9 -16.03 -1.75 12.38
CA HIS A 9 -16.36 -1.06 13.64
C HIS A 9 -15.66 -1.67 14.86
N GLU A 10 -15.54 -3.00 14.91
CA GLU A 10 -14.80 -3.70 15.97
C GLU A 10 -13.30 -3.40 15.91
N ALA A 11 -12.69 -3.40 14.72
CA ALA A 11 -11.30 -3.02 14.52
C ALA A 11 -11.04 -1.54 14.89
N ALA A 12 -11.93 -0.64 14.48
CA ALA A 12 -11.88 0.78 14.82
C ALA A 12 -11.90 1.00 16.34
N LYS A 13 -12.78 0.30 17.06
CA LYS A 13 -12.87 0.37 18.53
C LYS A 13 -11.60 -0.18 19.21
N TYR A 14 -11.02 -1.25 18.65
CA TYR A 14 -9.75 -1.78 19.12
C TYR A 14 -8.64 -0.73 18.97
N ILE A 15 -8.50 -0.12 17.79
CA ILE A 15 -7.50 0.91 17.50
C ILE A 15 -7.70 2.14 18.39
N GLU A 16 -8.94 2.61 18.58
CA GLU A 16 -9.24 3.70 19.51
C GLU A 16 -8.74 3.37 20.93
N THR A 17 -8.99 2.14 21.40
CA THR A 17 -8.52 1.68 22.72
C THR A 17 -6.99 1.67 22.79
N ARG A 18 -6.31 1.22 21.73
CA ARG A 18 -4.84 1.27 21.65
C ARG A 18 -4.32 2.70 21.67
N PHE A 19 -4.91 3.61 20.89
CA PHE A 19 -4.54 5.03 20.87
C PHE A 19 -4.68 5.68 22.25
N LYS A 20 -5.79 5.42 22.96
CA LYS A 20 -6.00 5.88 24.34
C LYS A 20 -4.95 5.34 25.30
N ASN A 21 -4.68 4.03 25.26
CA ASN A 21 -3.70 3.38 26.13
C ASN A 21 -2.27 3.88 25.87
N LEU A 22 -1.96 4.23 24.62
CA LEU A 22 -0.69 4.83 24.23
C LEU A 22 -0.61 6.33 24.56
N GLY A 23 -1.71 6.94 25.02
CA GLY A 23 -1.78 8.34 25.44
C GLY A 23 -1.80 9.34 24.28
N LEU A 24 -2.28 8.93 23.10
CA LEU A 24 -2.50 9.85 22.00
C LEU A 24 -3.67 10.80 22.31
N GLN A 25 -3.61 12.01 21.77
CA GLN A 25 -4.73 12.93 21.78
C GLN A 25 -5.64 12.68 20.57
N PRO A 26 -6.97 12.76 20.73
CA PRO A 26 -7.88 12.67 19.60
C PRO A 26 -7.71 13.84 18.63
N LYS A 27 -7.71 13.55 17.32
CA LYS A 27 -7.66 14.56 16.25
C LYS A 27 -8.61 14.25 15.09
N GLY A 28 -9.61 13.41 15.33
CA GLY A 28 -10.73 13.20 14.42
C GLY A 28 -11.75 14.34 14.49
N THR A 29 -12.79 14.26 13.67
CA THR A 29 -13.95 15.18 13.75
C THR A 29 -14.83 14.89 14.96
N ASN A 30 -14.78 13.66 15.48
CA ASN A 30 -15.42 13.26 16.74
C ASN A 30 -14.48 12.34 17.54
N GLY A 31 -13.76 12.91 18.51
CA GLY A 31 -12.74 12.15 19.24
C GLY A 31 -11.64 11.66 18.29
N PHE A 32 -11.33 10.37 18.31
CA PHE A 32 -10.37 9.78 17.36
C PHE A 32 -10.99 9.54 15.97
N TYR A 33 -12.30 9.60 15.83
CA TYR A 33 -12.98 9.18 14.61
C TYR A 33 -13.13 10.33 13.61
N GLN A 34 -12.85 10.06 12.34
CA GLN A 34 -13.27 10.87 11.21
C GLN A 34 -14.09 10.00 10.26
N THR A 35 -15.42 10.09 10.39
CA THR A 35 -16.37 9.33 9.58
C THR A 35 -16.67 10.05 8.28
N PHE A 36 -16.80 9.30 7.19
CA PHE A 36 -17.22 9.81 5.88
C PHE A 36 -18.23 8.86 5.25
N SER A 37 -19.17 9.40 4.47
CA SER A 37 -20.12 8.59 3.71
C SER A 37 -19.84 8.71 2.22
N PHE A 38 -19.94 7.60 1.51
CA PHE A 38 -19.65 7.51 0.09
C PHE A 38 -20.66 6.58 -0.59
N LYS A 39 -20.84 6.76 -1.89
CA LYS A 39 -21.58 5.81 -2.72
C LYS A 39 -20.59 4.87 -3.40
N PRO A 40 -20.77 3.54 -3.32
CA PRO A 40 -19.95 2.61 -4.08
C PRO A 40 -19.99 2.95 -5.57
N LYS A 41 -18.83 2.93 -6.23
CA LYS A 41 -18.75 3.21 -7.66
C LYS A 41 -19.59 2.20 -8.44
N LYS A 42 -20.42 2.69 -9.37
CA LYS A 42 -21.09 1.85 -10.38
C LYS A 42 -20.23 1.68 -11.65
N ASP A 43 -19.23 2.56 -11.83
CA ASP A 43 -18.33 2.61 -12.98
C ASP A 43 -16.88 2.77 -12.49
N PRO A 44 -15.95 1.89 -12.92
CA PRO A 44 -14.52 1.96 -12.57
C PRO A 44 -13.86 3.33 -12.86
N HIS A 45 -14.36 4.07 -13.85
CA HIS A 45 -13.80 5.35 -14.29
C HIS A 45 -14.40 6.59 -13.62
N SER A 46 -15.44 6.42 -12.79
CA SER A 46 -16.07 7.54 -12.07
C SER A 46 -15.26 7.95 -10.83
N GLU A 47 -15.22 9.26 -10.53
CA GLU A 47 -14.73 9.73 -9.23
C GLU A 47 -15.71 9.34 -8.11
N VAL A 48 -15.18 9.04 -6.92
CA VAL A 48 -16.02 8.70 -5.77
C VAL A 48 -16.74 9.95 -5.27
N GLU A 49 -18.07 9.87 -5.22
CA GLU A 49 -18.89 10.91 -4.61
C GLU A 49 -18.98 10.71 -3.09
N PHE A 50 -18.30 11.57 -2.34
CA PHE A 50 -18.55 11.73 -0.91
C PHE A 50 -19.87 12.49 -0.70
N THR A 51 -20.72 11.97 0.18
CA THR A 51 -22.03 12.57 0.49
C THR A 51 -22.13 12.91 1.97
N THR A 52 -22.71 14.06 2.28
CA THR A 52 -23.09 14.45 3.64
C THR A 52 -24.46 13.91 4.03
N THR A 53 -25.30 13.56 3.05
CA THR A 53 -26.64 13.00 3.26
C THR A 53 -26.57 11.48 3.12
N LYS A 54 -26.84 10.76 4.22
CA LYS A 54 -27.03 9.31 4.18
C LYS A 54 -28.27 9.01 3.35
N THR A 55 -28.08 8.29 2.25
CA THR A 55 -29.18 7.74 1.44
C THR A 55 -29.14 6.22 1.60
N ASP A 56 -30.21 5.50 1.25
CA ASP A 56 -30.28 4.04 1.40
C ASP A 56 -29.15 3.26 0.68
N SER A 57 -28.39 3.92 -0.21
CA SER A 57 -27.29 3.33 -0.97
C SER A 57 -25.87 3.75 -0.51
N SER A 58 -25.74 4.62 0.50
CA SER A 58 -24.42 5.08 0.96
C SER A 58 -23.81 4.15 2.00
N LYS A 59 -22.52 3.83 1.85
CA LYS A 59 -21.67 3.20 2.86
C LYS A 59 -21.01 4.29 3.74
N THR A 60 -20.58 3.94 4.95
CA THR A 60 -19.84 4.84 5.84
C THR A 60 -18.50 4.22 6.21
N GLY A 61 -17.40 4.87 5.83
CA GLY A 61 -16.04 4.54 6.28
C GLY A 61 -15.62 5.43 7.45
N THR A 62 -14.59 5.02 8.19
CA THR A 62 -14.15 5.71 9.40
C THR A 62 -12.63 5.72 9.56
N ASN A 63 -11.98 6.87 9.35
CA ASN A 63 -10.57 7.00 9.72
C ASN A 63 -10.42 7.12 11.24
N LEU A 64 -9.33 6.58 11.79
CA LEU A 64 -8.90 6.80 13.18
C LEU A 64 -7.67 7.69 13.20
N ILE A 65 -7.74 8.80 13.93
CA ILE A 65 -6.74 9.85 13.92
C ILE A 65 -6.31 10.19 15.35
N GLY A 66 -5.09 9.79 15.69
CA GLY A 66 -4.43 10.10 16.96
C GLY A 66 -3.27 11.07 16.79
N PHE A 67 -2.95 11.85 17.83
CA PHE A 67 -2.00 12.95 17.73
C PHE A 67 -1.05 13.03 18.93
N ILE A 68 0.23 13.29 18.65
CA ILE A 68 1.22 13.73 19.62
C ILE A 68 1.53 15.20 19.35
N ASP A 69 1.22 16.05 20.33
CA ASP A 69 1.49 17.49 20.28
C ASP A 69 2.80 17.81 21.02
N ASN A 70 3.88 17.94 20.27
CA ASN A 70 5.18 18.35 20.80
C ASN A 70 5.36 19.88 20.80
N LYS A 71 4.30 20.65 20.48
CA LYS A 71 4.35 22.10 20.27
C LYS A 71 5.28 22.52 19.13
N ALA A 72 5.53 21.61 18.19
CA ALA A 72 6.33 21.88 17.00
C ALA A 72 5.54 22.65 15.94
N GLU A 73 6.26 23.28 15.01
CA GLU A 73 5.66 24.00 13.88
C GLU A 73 5.03 23.03 12.85
N ASN A 74 5.74 21.94 12.56
CA ASN A 74 5.38 20.98 11.52
C ASN A 74 4.88 19.65 12.11
N THR A 75 4.15 18.89 11.30
CA THR A 75 3.57 17.59 11.67
C THR A 75 3.98 16.52 10.67
N ILE A 76 4.43 15.37 11.15
CA ILE A 76 4.66 14.17 10.34
C ILE A 76 3.39 13.31 10.41
N VAL A 77 2.91 12.84 9.27
CA VAL A 77 1.79 11.90 9.20
C VAL A 77 2.36 10.48 9.08
N ILE A 78 1.89 9.55 9.91
CA ILE A 78 2.27 8.13 9.86
C ILE A 78 0.98 7.33 9.69
N GLY A 79 0.87 6.59 8.59
CA GLY A 79 -0.38 5.98 8.16
C GLY A 79 -0.27 4.51 7.75
N ALA A 80 -1.34 3.76 7.99
CA ALA A 80 -1.61 2.42 7.46
C ALA A 80 -3.13 2.25 7.36
N HIS A 81 -3.64 1.49 6.39
CA HIS A 81 -5.07 1.18 6.38
C HIS A 81 -5.38 0.03 7.32
N TYR A 82 -6.59 0.04 7.88
CA TYR A 82 -7.06 -1.02 8.77
C TYR A 82 -8.27 -1.75 8.24
N ASP A 83 -8.91 -1.30 7.15
CA ASP A 83 -9.89 -2.11 6.45
C ASP A 83 -9.21 -3.28 5.72
N HIS A 84 -10.02 -4.27 5.34
CA HIS A 84 -9.62 -5.39 4.46
C HIS A 84 -10.88 -6.10 3.96
N LEU A 85 -10.76 -7.02 3.01
CA LEU A 85 -11.84 -7.61 2.20
C LEU A 85 -12.99 -8.38 2.89
N GLY A 86 -13.05 -8.48 4.22
CA GLY A 86 -14.19 -9.09 4.92
C GLY A 86 -14.35 -10.59 4.60
N PHE A 87 -15.43 -10.98 3.92
CA PHE A 87 -15.64 -12.36 3.43
C PHE A 87 -15.18 -12.55 1.97
N GLY A 88 -14.33 -11.64 1.48
CA GLY A 88 -13.95 -11.54 0.08
C GLY A 88 -14.92 -10.66 -0.72
N GLY A 89 -14.85 -10.76 -2.04
CA GLY A 89 -15.61 -9.92 -2.96
C GLY A 89 -14.95 -9.93 -4.34
N GLU A 90 -15.17 -8.89 -5.12
CA GLU A 90 -14.55 -8.76 -6.46
C GLU A 90 -13.02 -8.74 -6.41
N ASN A 91 -12.45 -8.19 -5.33
CA ASN A 91 -11.01 -8.11 -5.12
C ASN A 91 -10.40 -9.41 -4.55
N SER A 92 -11.20 -10.40 -4.15
CA SER A 92 -10.68 -11.66 -3.58
C SER A 92 -10.00 -12.51 -4.64
N LEU A 93 -8.83 -13.07 -4.30
CA LEU A 93 -8.11 -14.07 -5.10
C LEU A 93 -8.42 -15.50 -4.66
N TYR A 94 -9.29 -15.70 -3.67
CA TYR A 94 -9.71 -17.02 -3.21
C TYR A 94 -10.79 -17.61 -4.13
N ARG A 95 -10.65 -18.90 -4.45
CA ARG A 95 -11.55 -19.65 -5.37
C ARG A 95 -12.16 -20.89 -4.73
N GLY A 96 -12.03 -21.05 -3.42
CA GLY A 96 -12.68 -22.16 -2.71
C GLY A 96 -14.20 -22.03 -2.68
N GLU A 97 -14.87 -23.15 -2.43
CA GLU A 97 -16.33 -23.25 -2.51
C GLU A 97 -17.06 -22.48 -1.41
N LYS A 98 -16.41 -22.26 -0.25
CA LYS A 98 -17.00 -21.61 0.91
C LYS A 98 -16.48 -20.19 1.05
N LYS A 99 -17.36 -19.25 1.42
CA LYS A 99 -16.91 -17.92 1.81
C LYS A 99 -16.12 -18.02 3.11
N GLU A 100 -14.96 -17.40 3.11
CA GLU A 100 -14.04 -17.39 4.24
C GLU A 100 -13.59 -15.98 4.55
N ILE A 101 -13.27 -15.75 5.82
CA ILE A 101 -12.85 -14.44 6.29
C ILE A 101 -11.44 -14.18 5.76
N HIS A 102 -11.27 -13.03 5.11
CA HIS A 102 -9.97 -12.50 4.73
C HIS A 102 -9.46 -11.72 5.93
N ASN A 103 -8.51 -12.33 6.65
CA ASN A 103 -7.94 -11.75 7.84
C ASN A 103 -6.93 -10.65 7.51
N GLY A 104 -6.27 -10.66 6.34
CA GLY A 104 -5.40 -9.55 5.95
C GLY A 104 -4.31 -9.29 6.97
N ALA A 105 -3.63 -10.34 7.43
CA ALA A 105 -2.63 -10.20 8.48
C ALA A 105 -1.46 -9.35 8.01
N ASP A 106 -0.98 -9.59 6.79
CA ASP A 106 -0.01 -8.71 6.15
C ASP A 106 -0.70 -7.48 5.57
N ASP A 107 -1.89 -7.63 4.99
CA ASP A 107 -2.64 -6.59 4.28
C ASP A 107 -3.92 -6.12 5.03
N ASN A 108 -3.86 -5.11 5.90
CA ASN A 108 -2.68 -4.41 6.38
C ASN A 108 -2.64 -4.32 7.91
N ALA A 109 -2.98 -5.42 8.59
CA ALA A 109 -2.85 -5.49 10.05
C ALA A 109 -1.37 -5.33 10.49
N SER A 110 -0.42 -5.76 9.66
CA SER A 110 1.01 -5.58 9.86
C SER A 110 1.40 -4.09 9.93
N GLY A 111 0.94 -3.25 9.00
CA GLY A 111 1.19 -1.82 8.98
C GLY A 111 0.58 -1.09 10.18
N VAL A 112 -0.64 -1.47 10.57
CA VAL A 112 -1.28 -0.95 11.79
C VAL A 112 -0.46 -1.33 13.04
N ALA A 113 0.05 -2.56 13.11
CA ALA A 113 0.89 -2.99 14.23
C ALA A 113 2.22 -2.22 14.30
N VAL A 114 2.88 -2.00 13.17
CA VAL A 114 4.10 -1.18 13.07
C VAL A 114 3.81 0.28 13.45
N MET A 115 2.71 0.86 12.98
CA MET A 115 2.28 2.20 13.39
C MET A 115 2.11 2.31 14.92
N LEU A 116 1.44 1.32 15.54
CA LEU A 116 1.26 1.29 16.98
C LEU A 116 2.59 1.16 17.75
N ASN A 117 3.55 0.43 17.19
CA ASN A 117 4.91 0.35 17.73
C ASN A 117 5.64 1.70 17.63
N LEU A 118 5.58 2.37 16.47
CA LEU A 118 6.20 3.68 16.26
C LEU A 118 5.69 4.76 17.23
N ILE A 119 4.39 4.72 17.59
CA ILE A 119 3.86 5.62 18.64
C ILE A 119 4.66 5.51 19.93
N THR A 120 5.01 4.28 20.35
CA THR A 120 5.77 4.07 21.60
C THR A 120 7.18 4.64 21.52
N LYS A 121 7.83 4.53 20.35
CA LYS A 121 9.20 5.00 20.12
C LYS A 121 9.28 6.52 20.01
N LEU A 122 8.32 7.13 19.33
CA LEU A 122 8.27 8.59 19.06
C LEU A 122 7.71 9.40 20.23
N LYS A 123 7.09 8.74 21.22
CA LYS A 123 6.61 9.42 22.42
C LYS A 123 7.80 9.96 23.21
N SER A 124 7.85 11.29 23.35
CA SER A 124 8.93 12.01 24.05
C SER A 124 10.31 11.92 23.40
N THR A 125 10.40 11.47 22.15
CA THR A 125 11.62 11.51 21.32
C THR A 125 11.30 12.23 20.01
N ASN A 126 12.32 12.63 19.24
CA ASN A 126 12.15 13.32 17.96
C ASN A 126 11.11 14.46 18.02
N THR A 127 11.23 15.34 19.02
CA THR A 127 10.15 16.27 19.40
C THR A 127 10.09 17.55 18.55
N ASN A 128 10.90 17.68 17.50
CA ASN A 128 10.87 18.87 16.64
C ASN A 128 9.73 18.83 15.61
N ASN A 129 8.97 17.74 15.58
CA ASN A 129 7.75 17.60 14.80
C ASN A 129 6.63 17.10 15.73
N ASN A 130 5.40 17.47 15.41
CA ASN A 130 4.22 16.78 15.94
C ASN A 130 3.99 15.50 15.12
N TYR A 131 3.20 14.57 15.63
CA TYR A 131 2.90 13.32 14.93
C TYR A 131 1.41 13.09 14.82
N LEU A 132 0.93 12.86 13.60
CA LEU A 132 -0.44 12.45 13.31
C LEU A 132 -0.43 10.99 12.88
N PHE A 133 -1.01 10.11 13.69
CA PHE A 133 -1.15 8.69 13.39
C PHE A 133 -2.53 8.42 12.79
N MET A 134 -2.56 7.77 11.64
CA MET A 134 -3.78 7.54 10.88
C MET A 134 -3.97 6.07 10.55
N ALA A 135 -5.07 5.49 11.06
CA ALA A 135 -5.58 4.23 10.54
C ALA A 135 -6.66 4.54 9.49
N PHE A 136 -6.37 4.31 8.21
CA PHE A 136 -7.28 4.62 7.10
C PHE A 136 -8.33 3.53 6.90
N SER A 137 -9.52 3.95 6.47
CA SER A 137 -10.63 3.08 6.06
C SER A 137 -10.90 3.23 4.58
N GLY A 138 -11.26 2.14 3.90
CA GLY A 138 -11.64 2.12 2.48
C GLY A 138 -10.45 2.25 1.54
N GLU A 139 -9.26 1.80 1.93
CA GLU A 139 -8.11 1.70 1.03
C GLU A 139 -8.44 0.73 -0.12
N GLU A 140 -8.99 -0.43 0.25
CA GLU A 140 -9.34 -1.55 -0.63
C GLU A 140 -10.43 -1.21 -1.65
N GLU A 141 -11.19 -0.16 -1.37
CA GLU A 141 -12.25 0.39 -2.22
C GLU A 141 -11.79 1.63 -3.01
N GLY A 142 -10.47 1.91 -3.02
CA GLY A 142 -9.83 2.95 -3.83
C GLY A 142 -9.40 4.18 -3.02
N LEU A 143 -8.63 3.98 -1.93
CA LEU A 143 -8.00 5.04 -1.13
C LEU A 143 -9.00 6.04 -0.52
N LEU A 144 -10.20 5.58 -0.17
CA LEU A 144 -11.31 6.46 0.21
C LEU A 144 -10.99 7.29 1.45
N GLY A 145 -10.40 6.67 2.47
CA GLY A 145 -10.08 7.30 3.75
C GLY A 145 -9.02 8.38 3.62
N SER A 146 -7.89 8.06 2.97
CA SER A 146 -6.83 9.04 2.76
C SER A 146 -7.28 10.19 1.84
N ASN A 147 -8.04 9.88 0.78
CA ASN A 147 -8.61 10.90 -0.12
C ASN A 147 -9.58 11.83 0.61
N TYR A 148 -10.44 11.27 1.47
CA TYR A 148 -11.35 12.07 2.28
C TYR A 148 -10.60 12.99 3.23
N PHE A 149 -9.55 12.49 3.91
CA PHE A 149 -8.78 13.28 4.86
C PHE A 149 -8.11 14.48 4.21
N VAL A 150 -7.43 14.31 3.08
CA VAL A 150 -6.75 15.45 2.42
C VAL A 150 -7.73 16.50 1.89
N LYS A 151 -8.98 16.11 1.57
CA LYS A 151 -10.06 17.05 1.21
C LYS A 151 -10.73 17.70 2.41
N HIS A 152 -10.74 17.04 3.57
CA HIS A 152 -11.39 17.49 4.81
C HIS A 152 -10.44 17.33 6.02
N PRO A 153 -9.28 18.00 6.01
CA PRO A 153 -8.24 17.70 6.99
C PRO A 153 -8.62 18.26 8.36
N THR A 154 -8.23 17.54 9.42
CA THR A 154 -8.43 17.98 10.82
C THR A 154 -7.25 18.80 11.35
N LEU A 155 -6.28 19.10 10.49
CA LEU A 155 -5.17 20.03 10.70
C LEU A 155 -4.90 20.83 9.41
N ASP A 156 -4.08 21.86 9.51
CA ASP A 156 -3.63 22.60 8.33
C ASP A 156 -2.61 21.78 7.53
N LEU A 157 -2.97 21.33 6.32
CA LEU A 157 -2.08 20.55 5.45
C LEU A 157 -0.78 21.28 5.12
N LYS A 158 -0.75 22.61 5.17
CA LYS A 158 0.49 23.37 4.98
C LYS A 158 1.51 23.16 6.10
N LYS A 159 1.08 22.66 7.26
CA LYS A 159 1.96 22.28 8.37
C LYS A 159 2.40 20.82 8.32
N VAL A 160 1.89 20.02 7.37
CA VAL A 160 2.40 18.67 7.16
C VAL A 160 3.79 18.78 6.56
N ASN A 161 4.75 18.11 7.20
CA ASN A 161 6.14 18.05 6.77
C ASN A 161 6.29 17.01 5.65
N TYR A 162 5.92 15.78 5.97
CA TYR A 162 5.90 14.63 5.08
C TYR A 162 4.98 13.56 5.67
N MET A 163 4.66 12.57 4.84
CA MET A 163 3.85 11.42 5.22
C MET A 163 4.64 10.12 5.01
N ILE A 164 4.58 9.23 6.00
CA ILE A 164 5.11 7.88 5.93
C ILE A 164 3.92 6.92 5.92
N ASN A 165 3.85 6.07 4.91
CA ASN A 165 2.86 5.02 4.80
C ASN A 165 3.49 3.64 4.97
N MET A 166 2.77 2.73 5.59
CA MET A 166 3.14 1.32 5.66
C MET A 166 2.02 0.48 5.08
N ASP A 167 2.40 -0.45 4.23
CA ASP A 167 1.50 -1.39 3.61
C ASP A 167 2.20 -2.72 3.44
N MET A 168 1.55 -3.83 3.79
CA MET A 168 2.13 -5.18 3.72
C MET A 168 3.60 -5.21 4.20
N VAL A 169 3.82 -4.89 5.49
CA VAL A 169 5.16 -4.80 6.10
C VAL A 169 5.49 -5.98 7.03
N GLY A 170 4.71 -7.05 6.93
CA GLY A 170 4.78 -8.25 7.74
C GLY A 170 5.41 -9.46 7.07
N ARG A 171 5.73 -9.39 5.77
CA ARG A 171 6.25 -10.54 4.99
C ARG A 171 7.65 -10.31 4.46
N LEU A 172 8.49 -9.60 5.24
CA LEU A 172 9.90 -9.39 4.92
C LEU A 172 10.60 -10.73 4.59
N LYS A 173 11.10 -10.83 3.36
CA LYS A 173 11.78 -12.03 2.83
C LYS A 173 13.16 -12.21 3.50
N PRO A 174 13.72 -13.44 3.54
CA PRO A 174 15.03 -13.70 4.16
C PRO A 174 16.20 -12.90 3.56
N ASP A 175 16.08 -12.44 2.32
CA ASP A 175 17.06 -11.57 1.67
C ASP A 175 16.96 -10.09 2.10
N SER A 176 16.06 -9.77 3.04
CA SER A 176 15.83 -8.44 3.61
C SER A 176 15.46 -7.39 2.56
N THR A 177 14.76 -7.80 1.49
CA THR A 177 14.30 -6.87 0.45
C THR A 177 13.12 -6.04 0.95
N LEU A 178 13.23 -4.71 0.81
CA LEU A 178 12.22 -3.75 1.25
C LEU A 178 12.02 -2.69 0.15
N ALA A 179 10.80 -2.50 -0.32
CA ALA A 179 10.51 -1.47 -1.30
C ALA A 179 10.17 -0.16 -0.59
N VAL A 180 10.71 0.92 -1.15
CA VAL A 180 10.45 2.29 -0.67
C VAL A 180 10.05 3.15 -1.86
N TYR A 181 8.79 3.56 -1.88
CA TYR A 181 8.21 4.43 -2.88
C TYR A 181 8.25 5.89 -2.41
N GLY A 182 8.15 6.83 -3.35
CA GLY A 182 8.11 8.25 -3.06
C GLY A 182 9.46 8.88 -2.72
N ILE A 183 10.58 8.16 -2.89
CA ILE A 183 11.91 8.67 -2.54
C ILE A 183 12.25 9.96 -3.31
N GLY A 184 11.64 10.14 -4.47
CA GLY A 184 11.84 11.29 -5.32
C GLY A 184 11.02 12.52 -4.93
N THR A 185 10.14 12.40 -3.94
CA THR A 185 9.21 13.48 -3.56
C THR A 185 9.85 14.53 -2.64
N SER A 186 11.07 14.27 -2.15
CA SER A 186 11.93 15.26 -1.51
C SER A 186 13.40 15.03 -1.86
N PRO A 187 14.20 16.09 -2.10
CA PRO A 187 15.65 15.96 -2.31
C PRO A 187 16.41 15.32 -1.14
N ARG A 188 15.82 15.28 0.06
CA ARG A 188 16.44 14.73 1.28
C ARG A 188 16.30 13.21 1.41
N PHE A 189 15.24 12.62 0.87
CA PHE A 189 14.86 11.25 1.21
C PHE A 189 15.89 10.22 0.78
N LYS A 190 16.42 10.28 -0.45
CA LYS A 190 17.42 9.33 -0.91
C LYS A 190 18.64 9.28 0.01
N GLN A 191 19.19 10.45 0.35
CA GLN A 191 20.34 10.53 1.26
C GLN A 191 20.01 10.00 2.66
N THR A 192 18.84 10.35 3.21
CA THR A 192 18.41 9.87 4.53
C THR A 192 18.24 8.35 4.56
N LEU A 193 17.59 7.77 3.53
CA LEU A 193 17.40 6.32 3.42
C LEU A 193 18.76 5.61 3.33
N GLU A 194 19.67 6.09 2.48
CA GLU A 194 21.03 5.54 2.38
C GLU A 194 21.80 5.64 3.71
N ALA A 195 21.70 6.76 4.42
CA ALA A 195 22.43 6.99 5.67
C ALA A 195 21.91 6.17 6.87
N THR A 196 20.61 5.84 6.87
CA THR A 196 19.95 5.11 7.96
C THR A 196 19.77 3.62 7.67
N ASN A 197 20.04 3.18 6.44
CA ASN A 197 19.90 1.78 6.06
C ASN A 197 21.01 0.92 6.69
N THR A 198 20.60 0.05 7.62
CA THR A 198 21.51 -0.82 8.38
C THR A 198 21.59 -2.26 7.85
N GLY A 199 20.84 -2.61 6.79
CA GLY A 199 20.89 -3.97 6.26
C GLY A 199 19.80 -4.38 5.26
N PHE A 200 18.90 -3.48 4.87
CA PHE A 200 17.87 -3.79 3.88
C PHE A 200 18.43 -3.71 2.46
N LYS A 201 17.98 -4.62 1.60
CA LYS A 201 18.11 -4.48 0.14
C LYS A 201 16.96 -3.60 -0.35
N LEU A 202 17.20 -2.31 -0.49
CA LEU A 202 16.16 -1.35 -0.87
C LEU A 202 15.81 -1.47 -2.37
N ILE A 203 14.52 -1.60 -2.66
CA ILE A 203 13.95 -1.42 -4.00
C ILE A 203 13.35 -0.01 -4.04
N GLU A 204 14.08 0.91 -4.64
CA GLU A 204 13.75 2.33 -4.63
C GLU A 204 12.86 2.73 -5.81
N ASN A 205 11.73 3.40 -5.54
CA ASN A 205 10.89 4.01 -6.56
C ASN A 205 10.75 5.53 -6.32
N GLU A 206 11.16 6.31 -7.33
CA GLU A 206 11.14 7.77 -7.25
C GLU A 206 9.71 8.34 -7.21
N SER A 207 8.73 7.66 -7.80
CA SER A 207 7.37 8.19 -7.95
C SER A 207 6.66 8.33 -6.61
N GLY A 208 6.00 9.46 -6.41
CA GLY A 208 5.06 9.66 -5.30
C GLY A 208 3.67 9.08 -5.53
N VAL A 209 3.41 8.51 -6.72
CA VAL A 209 2.19 7.77 -7.03
C VAL A 209 2.47 6.28 -6.88
N GLY A 210 1.68 5.61 -6.06
CA GLY A 210 1.71 4.17 -5.85
C GLY A 210 0.34 3.61 -5.46
N PRO A 211 0.23 2.28 -5.33
CA PRO A 211 -1.04 1.61 -5.09
C PRO A 211 -1.42 1.63 -3.59
N SER A 212 -1.32 2.78 -2.91
CA SER A 212 -1.62 2.88 -1.48
C SER A 212 -1.87 4.33 -1.04
N ASP A 213 -2.28 4.53 0.22
CA ASP A 213 -2.83 5.79 0.77
C ASP A 213 -1.92 7.02 0.66
N HIS A 214 -0.60 6.84 0.61
CA HIS A 214 0.37 7.93 0.40
C HIS A 214 0.08 8.76 -0.86
N THR A 215 -0.47 8.16 -1.91
CA THR A 215 -0.81 8.85 -3.16
C THR A 215 -1.73 10.05 -2.93
N SER A 216 -2.70 9.94 -2.01
CA SER A 216 -3.59 11.05 -1.68
C SER A 216 -2.84 12.28 -1.12
N PHE A 217 -1.76 12.05 -0.36
CA PHE A 217 -0.92 13.11 0.20
C PHE A 217 0.02 13.69 -0.85
N TYR A 218 0.64 12.84 -1.68
CA TYR A 218 1.50 13.29 -2.78
C TYR A 218 0.77 14.21 -3.76
N LEU A 219 -0.49 13.88 -4.09
CA LEU A 219 -1.34 14.71 -4.96
C LEU A 219 -1.70 16.07 -4.35
N ASN A 220 -1.41 16.28 -3.07
CA ASN A 220 -1.56 17.55 -2.35
C ASN A 220 -0.22 18.21 -2.02
N ASP A 221 0.81 17.94 -2.83
CA ASP A 221 2.16 18.52 -2.74
C ASP A 221 2.88 18.24 -1.40
N ILE A 222 2.58 17.09 -0.78
CA ILE A 222 3.24 16.62 0.44
C ILE A 222 4.28 15.55 0.08
N PRO A 223 5.54 15.65 0.56
CA PRO A 223 6.52 14.59 0.40
C PRO A 223 6.04 13.29 1.07
N VAL A 224 6.25 12.16 0.42
CA VAL A 224 5.78 10.85 0.87
C VAL A 224 6.89 9.82 0.82
N LEU A 225 6.87 8.91 1.79
CA LEU A 225 7.57 7.63 1.72
C LEU A 225 6.57 6.51 1.98
N HIS A 226 6.61 5.46 1.19
CA HIS A 226 5.77 4.28 1.38
C HIS A 226 6.63 3.03 1.45
N PHE A 227 6.49 2.28 2.55
CA PHE A 227 7.24 1.07 2.84
C PHE A 227 6.38 -0.17 2.58
N PHE A 228 6.93 -1.12 1.82
CA PHE A 228 6.22 -2.29 1.31
C PHE A 228 7.15 -3.50 1.20
N THR A 229 6.70 -4.70 1.61
CA THR A 229 7.52 -5.94 1.51
C THR A 229 7.22 -6.79 0.28
N GLY A 230 6.32 -6.34 -0.59
CA GLY A 230 5.93 -7.07 -1.80
C GLY A 230 4.63 -7.84 -1.63
N GLN A 231 4.02 -8.21 -2.75
CA GLN A 231 2.93 -9.20 -2.74
C GLN A 231 3.48 -10.60 -2.45
N HIS A 232 2.59 -11.49 -2.04
CA HIS A 232 2.88 -12.90 -1.79
C HIS A 232 1.69 -13.78 -2.19
N GLU A 233 1.86 -15.10 -2.18
CA GLU A 233 0.86 -16.06 -2.64
C GLU A 233 -0.46 -16.06 -1.85
N ASP A 234 -0.44 -15.56 -0.61
CA ASP A 234 -1.61 -15.41 0.26
C ASP A 234 -2.35 -14.08 0.09
N TYR A 235 -1.82 -13.16 -0.72
CA TYR A 235 -2.42 -11.84 -0.96
C TYR A 235 -3.88 -11.95 -1.41
N HIS A 236 -4.77 -11.16 -0.78
CA HIS A 236 -6.21 -11.18 -1.02
C HIS A 236 -6.87 -12.57 -0.86
N LYS A 237 -6.34 -13.41 0.03
CA LYS A 237 -6.91 -14.73 0.37
C LYS A 237 -7.10 -14.88 1.88
N PRO A 238 -7.98 -15.81 2.32
CA PRO A 238 -8.13 -16.16 3.74
C PRO A 238 -6.84 -16.65 4.41
N SER A 239 -5.87 -17.13 3.63
CA SER A 239 -4.60 -17.64 4.14
C SER A 239 -3.61 -16.54 4.54
N ASP A 240 -3.89 -15.26 4.26
CA ASP A 240 -3.12 -14.15 4.83
C ASP A 240 -3.48 -13.95 6.31
N ASP A 241 -2.82 -14.75 7.16
CA ASP A 241 -3.10 -14.88 8.58
C ASP A 241 -1.83 -14.72 9.46
N ALA A 242 -2.03 -14.49 10.75
CA ALA A 242 -1.00 -14.03 11.68
C ALA A 242 0.19 -15.00 11.82
N ASP A 243 -0.02 -16.31 11.66
CA ASP A 243 1.07 -17.30 11.74
C ASP A 243 2.08 -17.19 10.59
N LYS A 244 1.74 -16.43 9.55
CA LYS A 244 2.57 -16.21 8.36
C LYS A 244 3.47 -14.97 8.47
N LEU A 245 3.29 -14.15 9.50
CA LEU A 245 4.03 -12.90 9.67
C LEU A 245 5.46 -13.14 10.19
N ASN A 246 6.39 -12.35 9.65
CA ASN A 246 7.75 -12.22 10.13
C ASN A 246 7.83 -11.05 11.14
N TYR A 247 7.57 -11.35 12.41
CA TYR A 247 7.56 -10.33 13.48
C TYR A 247 8.92 -9.65 13.71
N GLU A 248 10.03 -10.38 13.57
CA GLU A 248 11.37 -9.79 13.65
C GLU A 248 11.62 -8.80 12.50
N GLY A 249 11.15 -9.15 11.29
CA GLY A 249 11.17 -8.27 10.13
C GLY A 249 10.33 -7.01 10.33
N MET A 250 9.13 -7.14 10.90
CA MET A 250 8.28 -5.99 11.25
C MET A 250 8.98 -5.04 12.24
N GLU A 251 9.65 -5.59 13.26
CA GLU A 251 10.41 -4.79 14.22
C GLU A 251 11.61 -4.10 13.57
N ALA A 252 12.33 -4.79 12.68
CA ALA A 252 13.43 -4.20 11.92
C ALA A 252 12.95 -3.03 11.04
N ILE A 253 11.81 -3.19 10.35
CA ILE A 253 11.20 -2.11 9.55
C ILE A 253 10.78 -0.94 10.45
N ALA A 254 10.17 -1.21 11.60
CA ALA A 254 9.78 -0.17 12.56
C ALA A 254 11.00 0.63 13.07
N ASN A 255 12.12 -0.05 13.34
CA ASN A 255 13.37 0.59 13.74
C ASN A 255 13.94 1.47 12.61
N TYR A 256 13.95 0.95 11.38
CA TYR A 256 14.43 1.72 10.23
C TYR A 256 13.59 2.97 9.97
N ILE A 257 12.25 2.87 10.03
CA ILE A 257 11.36 4.03 9.91
C ILE A 257 11.64 5.04 11.04
N PHE A 258 11.86 4.55 12.27
CA PHE A 258 12.22 5.42 13.39
C PHE A 258 13.54 6.16 13.14
N ASP A 259 14.56 5.47 12.64
CA ASP A 259 15.87 6.06 12.33
C ASP A 259 15.77 7.11 11.21
N VAL A 260 14.98 6.85 10.17
CA VAL A 260 14.64 7.83 9.11
C VAL A 260 14.00 9.08 9.71
N ILE A 261 13.04 8.92 10.62
CA ILE A 261 12.40 10.06 11.30
C ILE A 261 13.40 10.80 12.18
N SER A 262 14.28 10.07 12.89
CA SER A 262 15.32 10.65 13.74
C SER A 262 16.34 11.49 12.96
N ASP A 263 16.80 11.00 11.81
CA ASP A 263 17.70 11.75 10.91
C ASP A 263 17.05 13.05 10.42
N LEU A 264 15.77 12.98 10.04
CA LEU A 264 15.02 14.13 9.54
C LEU A 264 14.52 15.08 10.64
N ASN A 265 14.61 14.70 11.91
CA ASN A 265 14.01 15.46 13.01
C ASN A 265 14.54 16.90 13.10
N ASN A 266 15.80 17.15 12.73
CA ASN A 266 16.40 18.49 12.73
C ASN A 266 16.39 19.18 11.35
N ALA A 267 15.81 18.56 10.32
CA ALA A 267 15.86 19.05 8.94
C ALA A 267 14.88 20.21 8.66
N GLY A 268 14.01 20.54 9.62
CA GLY A 268 12.92 21.51 9.42
C GLY A 268 11.86 20.97 8.46
N LYS A 269 11.15 21.87 7.78
CA LYS A 269 10.16 21.48 6.77
C LYS A 269 10.85 21.04 5.48
N LEU A 270 10.57 19.83 5.02
CA LEU A 270 11.12 19.29 3.80
C LEU A 270 10.52 19.96 2.57
N SER A 271 11.35 20.11 1.54
CA SER A 271 10.90 20.60 0.24
C SER A 271 10.21 19.48 -0.52
N PHE A 272 9.05 19.78 -1.08
CA PHE A 272 8.35 18.92 -2.02
C PHE A 272 8.94 19.02 -3.42
N ARG A 273 9.08 17.88 -4.09
CA ARG A 273 9.46 17.78 -5.49
C ARG A 273 8.42 16.90 -6.19
N LYS A 274 7.69 17.47 -7.16
CA LYS A 274 6.81 16.69 -8.03
C LYS A 274 7.67 15.71 -8.85
N THR A 275 7.31 14.44 -8.83
CA THR A 275 8.02 13.38 -9.54
C THR A 275 7.40 13.21 -10.92
N LYS A 276 8.18 12.73 -11.90
CA LYS A 276 7.59 12.25 -13.14
C LYS A 276 6.78 11.01 -12.79
N ASN A 277 5.48 11.08 -13.02
CA ASN A 277 4.61 9.93 -12.80
C ASN A 277 4.75 9.03 -14.02
N GLU A 278 5.12 7.77 -13.84
CA GLU A 278 4.99 6.76 -14.90
C GLU A 278 3.51 6.47 -15.21
N SER A 279 2.59 6.95 -14.35
CA SER A 279 1.14 6.76 -14.45
C SER A 279 0.44 7.63 -15.47
N ASP A 280 1.09 8.63 -16.10
CA ASP A 280 0.47 9.35 -17.22
C ASP A 280 0.23 8.41 -18.42
N ASP A 281 0.87 7.22 -18.41
CA ASP A 281 0.68 6.11 -19.34
C ASP A 281 0.11 4.84 -18.66
N ALA A 282 -0.49 4.92 -17.46
CA ALA A 282 -1.03 3.74 -16.76
C ALA A 282 -2.08 3.05 -17.63
N PRO A 283 -1.79 1.87 -18.17
CA PRO A 283 -2.67 1.29 -19.18
C PRO A 283 -3.92 0.70 -18.52
N SER A 284 -5.09 0.92 -19.12
CA SER A 284 -6.28 0.15 -18.74
C SER A 284 -6.19 -1.27 -19.30
N PHE A 285 -6.50 -2.26 -18.47
CA PHE A 285 -6.43 -3.67 -18.86
C PHE A 285 -7.82 -4.21 -19.18
N LYS A 286 -7.96 -4.82 -20.35
CA LYS A 286 -9.17 -5.59 -20.72
C LYS A 286 -9.05 -7.07 -20.35
N VAL A 287 -7.84 -7.54 -20.06
CA VAL A 287 -7.51 -8.94 -19.80
C VAL A 287 -6.53 -9.06 -18.63
N THR A 288 -6.42 -10.26 -18.07
CA THR A 288 -5.39 -10.58 -17.08
C THR A 288 -4.66 -11.85 -17.50
N LEU A 289 -3.35 -11.87 -17.28
CA LEU A 289 -2.54 -13.08 -17.42
C LEU A 289 -2.81 -14.06 -16.27
N GLY A 290 -3.22 -13.56 -15.10
CA GLY A 290 -3.41 -14.36 -13.87
C GLY A 290 -2.11 -14.76 -13.19
N VAL A 291 -1.09 -13.91 -13.28
CA VAL A 291 0.13 -13.98 -12.47
C VAL A 291 0.08 -12.93 -11.38
N ILE A 292 0.76 -13.21 -10.27
CA ILE A 292 1.11 -12.23 -9.24
C ILE A 292 2.53 -11.76 -9.59
N PRO A 293 2.70 -10.52 -10.04
CA PRO A 293 4.04 -9.99 -10.30
C PRO A 293 4.84 -9.86 -9.01
N ASP A 294 6.12 -10.16 -9.08
CA ASP A 294 7.07 -9.83 -8.03
C ASP A 294 7.53 -8.38 -8.18
N TYR A 295 6.82 -7.47 -7.53
CA TYR A 295 7.17 -6.04 -7.51
C TYR A 295 8.54 -5.75 -6.87
N MET A 296 9.12 -6.72 -6.16
CA MET A 296 10.41 -6.61 -5.48
C MET A 296 11.58 -7.11 -6.34
N PHE A 297 11.32 -7.56 -7.57
CA PHE A 297 12.36 -8.02 -8.48
C PHE A 297 13.07 -6.85 -9.16
N ASP A 298 14.39 -6.76 -8.97
CA ASP A 298 15.28 -5.73 -9.53
C ASP A 298 15.99 -6.15 -10.83
N GLY A 299 15.73 -7.36 -11.33
CA GLY A 299 16.30 -7.86 -12.58
C GLY A 299 15.52 -7.43 -13.81
N LYS A 300 16.06 -7.75 -15.00
CA LYS A 300 15.39 -7.47 -16.28
C LYS A 300 14.20 -8.41 -16.49
N GLY A 301 13.03 -7.83 -16.74
CA GLY A 301 11.78 -8.55 -16.98
C GLY A 301 10.79 -8.41 -15.83
N MET A 302 9.74 -9.24 -15.83
CA MET A 302 8.77 -9.32 -14.74
C MET A 302 8.80 -10.73 -14.15
N ARG A 303 9.31 -10.87 -12.92
CA ARG A 303 9.35 -12.16 -12.23
C ARG A 303 7.95 -12.50 -11.70
N ILE A 304 7.55 -13.74 -11.87
CA ILE A 304 6.27 -14.27 -11.39
C ILE A 304 6.46 -14.77 -9.95
N ASP A 305 5.81 -14.10 -8.99
CA ASP A 305 5.80 -14.54 -7.58
C ASP A 305 4.71 -15.59 -7.31
N GLY A 306 3.66 -15.61 -8.13
CA GLY A 306 2.59 -16.59 -8.04
C GLY A 306 1.78 -16.72 -9.32
N VAL A 307 1.10 -17.85 -9.48
CA VAL A 307 0.22 -18.14 -10.62
C VAL A 307 -1.16 -18.48 -10.08
N SER A 308 -2.19 -17.81 -10.60
CA SER A 308 -3.59 -18.03 -10.22
C SER A 308 -4.18 -19.22 -10.96
N GLU A 309 -4.99 -20.02 -10.26
CA GLU A 309 -5.66 -21.18 -10.85
C GLU A 309 -6.69 -20.78 -11.92
N ASP A 310 -6.83 -21.64 -12.94
CA ASP A 310 -7.73 -21.51 -14.09
C ASP A 310 -7.53 -20.27 -14.97
N LYS A 311 -6.45 -19.52 -14.75
CA LYS A 311 -6.09 -18.34 -15.55
C LYS A 311 -5.15 -18.66 -16.73
N PRO A 312 -5.02 -17.74 -17.70
CA PRO A 312 -4.19 -17.94 -18.89
C PRO A 312 -2.76 -18.40 -18.59
N ALA A 313 -2.11 -17.83 -17.56
CA ALA A 313 -0.76 -18.22 -17.15
C ALA A 313 -0.62 -19.68 -16.75
N GLN A 314 -1.54 -20.19 -15.92
CA GLN A 314 -1.52 -21.58 -15.49
C GLN A 314 -1.76 -22.51 -16.69
N LYS A 315 -2.72 -22.17 -17.56
CA LYS A 315 -3.04 -22.92 -18.77
C LYS A 315 -1.87 -22.95 -19.76
N ALA A 316 -1.08 -21.88 -19.80
CA ALA A 316 0.15 -21.79 -20.59
C ALA A 316 1.37 -22.44 -19.91
N GLY A 317 1.22 -23.00 -18.70
CA GLY A 317 2.30 -23.70 -17.99
C GLY A 317 3.37 -22.76 -17.42
N LEU A 318 3.02 -21.50 -17.15
CA LEU A 318 3.89 -20.57 -16.42
C LEU A 318 3.97 -20.97 -14.94
N LEU A 319 5.14 -20.76 -14.33
CA LEU A 319 5.45 -21.18 -12.97
C LEU A 319 5.94 -20.00 -12.12
N LYS A 320 5.81 -20.15 -10.80
CA LYS A 320 6.50 -19.27 -9.84
C LYS A 320 8.02 -19.30 -10.09
N GLY A 321 8.65 -18.13 -10.14
CA GLY A 321 10.06 -17.95 -10.42
C GLY A 321 10.40 -17.70 -11.90
N ASP A 322 9.47 -17.93 -12.83
CA ASP A 322 9.65 -17.54 -14.22
C ASP A 322 9.79 -16.02 -14.35
N ILE A 323 10.68 -15.55 -15.23
CA ILE A 323 10.82 -14.12 -15.54
C ILE A 323 10.28 -13.86 -16.94
N VAL A 324 9.14 -13.18 -17.05
CA VAL A 324 8.57 -12.76 -18.33
C VAL A 324 9.48 -11.73 -18.98
N ILE A 325 10.02 -12.08 -20.15
CA ILE A 325 10.92 -11.22 -20.93
C ILE A 325 10.31 -10.76 -22.26
N LYS A 326 9.22 -11.41 -22.71
CA LYS A 326 8.46 -10.99 -23.89
C LYS A 326 6.99 -11.40 -23.77
N LEU A 327 6.08 -10.52 -24.19
CA LEU A 327 4.65 -10.80 -24.32
C LEU A 327 4.17 -10.32 -25.70
N GLY A 328 3.81 -11.25 -26.58
CA GLY A 328 3.58 -11.00 -28.00
C GLY A 328 4.83 -10.46 -28.69
N ASP A 329 4.70 -9.29 -29.29
CA ASP A 329 5.81 -8.57 -29.93
C ASP A 329 6.53 -7.61 -28.98
N SER A 330 5.97 -7.37 -27.79
CA SER A 330 6.51 -6.43 -26.81
C SER A 330 7.58 -7.09 -25.94
N ALA A 331 8.76 -6.46 -25.88
CA ALA A 331 9.78 -6.82 -24.90
C ALA A 331 9.34 -6.37 -23.50
N VAL A 332 9.54 -7.25 -22.52
CA VAL A 332 9.25 -6.96 -21.11
C VAL A 332 10.59 -6.71 -20.43
N THR A 333 10.89 -5.44 -20.15
CA THR A 333 12.11 -5.02 -19.47
C THR A 333 11.96 -4.90 -17.96
N ASP A 334 10.73 -4.67 -17.51
CA ASP A 334 10.32 -4.41 -16.14
C ASP A 334 8.80 -4.66 -16.03
N ILE A 335 8.25 -4.50 -14.84
CA ILE A 335 6.83 -4.69 -14.57
C ILE A 335 5.92 -3.71 -15.34
N TYR A 336 6.36 -2.48 -15.57
CA TYR A 336 5.58 -1.47 -16.28
C TYR A 336 5.56 -1.75 -17.79
N ALA A 337 6.64 -2.29 -18.35
CA ALA A 337 6.69 -2.79 -19.71
C ALA A 337 5.76 -4.00 -19.90
N TYR A 338 5.69 -4.89 -18.91
CA TYR A 338 4.69 -5.96 -18.88
C TYR A 338 3.26 -5.39 -18.86
N MET A 339 3.00 -4.39 -18.02
CA MET A 339 1.70 -3.71 -17.95
C MET A 339 1.32 -3.07 -19.30
N ARG A 340 2.21 -2.31 -19.93
CA ARG A 340 1.98 -1.74 -21.28
C ARG A 340 1.79 -2.82 -22.35
N ALA A 341 2.50 -3.94 -22.24
CA ALA A 341 2.34 -5.05 -23.16
C ALA A 341 0.98 -5.75 -22.98
N LEU A 342 0.51 -5.92 -21.75
CA LEU A 342 -0.75 -6.61 -21.47
C LEU A 342 -1.97 -5.78 -21.89
N SER A 343 -1.88 -4.45 -21.84
CA SER A 343 -3.02 -3.56 -22.07
C SER A 343 -3.52 -3.49 -23.50
N VAL A 344 -2.72 -3.93 -24.47
CA VAL A 344 -3.13 -3.95 -25.88
C VAL A 344 -4.00 -5.17 -26.24
N PHE A 345 -4.09 -6.16 -25.34
CA PHE A 345 -4.83 -7.39 -25.59
C PHE A 345 -6.29 -7.31 -25.15
N GLU A 346 -7.15 -7.99 -25.90
CA GLU A 346 -8.58 -8.14 -25.64
C GLU A 346 -8.96 -9.60 -25.32
N LYS A 347 -10.13 -9.79 -24.70
CA LYS A 347 -10.62 -11.13 -24.36
C LYS A 347 -10.82 -11.95 -25.63
N GLY A 348 -10.22 -13.14 -25.68
CA GLY A 348 -10.22 -14.01 -26.86
C GLY A 348 -8.96 -13.91 -27.71
N ASP A 349 -8.12 -12.90 -27.51
CA ASP A 349 -6.83 -12.80 -28.19
C ASP A 349 -5.92 -13.96 -27.80
N SER A 350 -5.08 -14.37 -28.76
CA SER A 350 -4.05 -15.37 -28.55
C SER A 350 -2.69 -14.78 -28.90
N THR A 351 -1.70 -15.06 -28.08
CA THR A 351 -0.35 -14.53 -28.23
C THR A 351 0.67 -15.51 -27.68
N LYS A 352 1.95 -15.17 -27.76
CA LYS A 352 3.04 -15.94 -27.17
C LYS A 352 3.67 -15.19 -26.02
N VAL A 353 4.05 -15.91 -24.98
CA VAL A 353 4.88 -15.39 -23.89
C VAL A 353 6.22 -16.10 -23.92
N VAL A 354 7.30 -15.35 -23.73
CA VAL A 354 8.64 -15.90 -23.52
C VAL A 354 9.05 -15.59 -22.10
N VAL A 355 9.41 -16.63 -21.37
CA VAL A 355 9.92 -16.54 -20.00
C VAL A 355 11.33 -17.07 -19.92
N ASP A 356 12.17 -16.43 -19.11
CA ASP A 356 13.40 -17.04 -18.62
C ASP A 356 13.06 -17.91 -17.40
N ARG A 357 13.27 -19.22 -17.56
CA ARG A 357 13.15 -20.23 -16.51
C ARG A 357 14.53 -20.79 -16.22
N ASN A 358 15.15 -20.32 -15.13
CA ASN A 358 16.47 -20.77 -14.68
C ASN A 358 17.58 -20.64 -15.75
N GLY A 359 17.61 -19.52 -16.48
CA GLY A 359 18.57 -19.22 -17.54
C GLY A 359 18.22 -19.83 -18.90
N LYS A 360 17.01 -20.38 -19.08
CA LYS A 360 16.53 -20.95 -20.34
C LYS A 360 15.27 -20.25 -20.79
N HIS A 361 15.23 -19.83 -22.05
CA HIS A 361 14.03 -19.25 -22.63
C HIS A 361 13.01 -20.35 -22.95
N VAL A 362 11.83 -20.22 -22.34
CA VAL A 362 10.67 -21.08 -22.56
C VAL A 362 9.59 -20.23 -23.20
N GLU A 363 9.05 -20.73 -24.32
CA GLU A 363 7.96 -20.08 -25.05
C GLU A 363 6.67 -20.84 -24.79
N ALA A 364 5.58 -20.11 -24.54
CA ALA A 364 4.26 -20.68 -24.32
C ALA A 364 3.18 -19.88 -25.07
N ASP A 365 2.17 -20.58 -25.56
CA ASP A 365 0.99 -19.97 -26.16
C ASP A 365 0.00 -19.54 -25.07
N LEU A 366 -0.43 -18.28 -25.15
CA LEU A 366 -1.41 -17.68 -24.27
C LEU A 366 -2.71 -17.43 -25.02
N LYS A 367 -3.82 -17.60 -24.30
CA LYS A 367 -5.14 -17.16 -24.72
C LYS A 367 -5.83 -16.45 -23.56
N PHE A 368 -6.25 -15.21 -23.80
CA PHE A 368 -6.84 -14.33 -22.77
C PHE A 368 -8.35 -14.54 -22.58
#